data_AF-A0A7C9DD52-F1
#
_entry.id   AF-A0A7C9DD52-F1
#
_cell.length_a   1.000
_cell.length_b   1.000
_cell.length_c   1.000
_cell.angle_alpha   90.00
_cell.angle_beta   90.00
_cell.angle_gamma   90.00
#
_symmetry.space_group_name_H-M   'P 1'
#
loop_
_entity.id
_entity.type
_entity.pdbx_description
1 polymer ?
#
loop_
_entity_poly.entity_id
_entity_poly.type
_entity_poly.pdbx_seq_one_letter_code
_entity_poly.pdbx_strand_id
1 'polypeptide(L)'
;KIEIVDAIAVKLLQRFNGSVSAMKTASQHLSEVHALQVELGELKGRLTEVISNCDSLCKRIALEGPEPLRASVRPFSASADDDKPAANSSSGVEVTNAGQVSGET
;
A
#
# COMPACT_ATOMS: atom_id res chain seq x y z
N LYS A 1 31.54 4.69 -62.07
CA LYS A 1 30.75 3.61 -61.41
C LYS A 1 31.30 3.27 -60.02
N ILE A 2 32.61 3.09 -59.85
CA ILE A 2 33.25 2.78 -58.54
C ILE A 2 33.06 3.89 -57.51
N GLU A 3 33.27 5.14 -57.88
CA GLU A 3 33.10 6.31 -56.99
C GLU A 3 31.72 6.40 -56.33
N ILE A 4 30.67 6.00 -57.06
CA ILE A 4 29.29 6.00 -56.54
C ILE A 4 29.12 4.89 -55.49
N VAL A 5 29.72 3.72 -55.71
CA VAL A 5 29.69 2.61 -54.77
C VAL A 5 30.43 2.99 -53.48
N ASP A 6 31.59 3.64 -53.60
CA ASP A 6 32.35 4.11 -52.43
C ASP A 6 31.57 5.18 -51.64
N ALA A 7 30.95 6.14 -52.32
CA ALA A 7 30.10 7.14 -51.67
C ALA A 7 28.90 6.51 -50.93
N ILE A 8 28.31 5.46 -51.51
CA ILE A 8 27.23 4.70 -50.88
C ILE A 8 27.76 3.91 -49.66
N ALA A 9 28.91 3.25 -49.78
CA ALA A 9 29.53 2.49 -48.70
C ALA A 9 29.83 3.38 -47.48
N VAL A 10 30.39 4.57 -47.71
CA VAL A 10 30.65 5.55 -46.64
C VAL A 10 29.35 6.02 -45.97
N LYS A 11 28.31 6.32 -46.75
CA LYS A 11 27.00 6.71 -46.18
C LYS A 11 26.36 5.58 -45.37
N LEU A 12 26.48 4.34 -45.83
CA LEU A 12 26.03 3.15 -45.11
C LEU A 12 26.77 2.99 -43.78
N LEU A 13 28.10 3.10 -43.81
CA LEU A 13 28.93 3.02 -42.61
C LEU A 13 28.58 4.12 -41.60
N GLN A 14 28.39 5.36 -42.08
CA GLN A 14 27.99 6.49 -41.23
C GLN A 14 26.63 6.24 -40.57
N ARG A 15 25.63 5.75 -41.33
CA ARG A 15 24.32 5.41 -40.76
C ARG A 15 24.40 4.23 -39.79
N PHE A 16 25.19 3.22 -40.10
CA PHE A 16 25.40 2.08 -39.22
C PHE A 16 25.98 2.54 -37.88
N ASN A 17 27.03 3.35 -37.89
CA ASN A 17 27.64 3.89 -36.66
C ASN A 17 26.65 4.75 -35.86
N GLY A 18 25.84 5.58 -36.54
CA GLY A 18 24.76 6.32 -35.89
C GLY A 18 23.73 5.39 -35.21
N SER A 19 23.31 4.32 -35.89
CA SER A 19 22.40 3.31 -35.34
C SER A 19 23.01 2.60 -34.13
N VAL A 20 24.28 2.19 -34.20
CA VAL A 20 24.98 1.55 -33.09
C VAL A 20 25.07 2.48 -31.88
N SER A 21 25.39 3.77 -32.10
CA SER A 21 25.41 4.76 -31.02
C SER A 21 24.03 4.94 -30.39
N ALA A 22 22.97 5.05 -31.20
CA ALA A 22 21.61 5.18 -30.70
C ALA A 22 21.16 3.93 -29.91
N MET A 23 21.47 2.74 -30.41
CA MET A 23 21.21 1.48 -29.71
C MET A 23 21.96 1.39 -28.38
N LYS A 24 23.21 1.82 -28.33
CA LYS A 24 24.01 1.86 -27.10
C LYS A 24 23.36 2.77 -26.06
N THR A 25 22.97 3.99 -26.45
CA THR A 25 22.28 4.93 -25.57
C THR A 25 20.93 4.37 -25.09
N ALA A 26 20.13 3.79 -25.99
CA ALA A 26 18.86 3.17 -25.62
C ALA A 26 19.06 2.00 -24.64
N SER A 27 20.05 1.14 -24.88
CA SER A 27 20.39 0.04 -23.97
C SER A 27 20.79 0.53 -22.58
N GLN A 28 21.56 1.63 -22.50
CA GLN A 28 21.95 2.22 -21.22
C GLN A 28 20.74 2.74 -20.45
N HIS A 29 19.86 3.49 -21.09
CA HIS A 29 18.63 3.98 -20.45
C HIS A 29 17.70 2.85 -20.01
N LEU A 30 17.56 1.79 -20.81
CA LEU A 30 16.78 0.62 -20.42
C LEU A 30 17.40 -0.11 -19.22
N SER A 31 18.73 -0.14 -19.12
CA SER A 31 19.42 -0.69 -17.94
C SER A 31 19.14 0.14 -16.67
N GLU A 32 19.11 1.47 -16.79
CA GLU A 32 18.76 2.37 -15.68
C GLU A 32 17.30 2.18 -15.23
N VAL A 33 16.37 2.06 -16.19
CA VAL A 33 14.97 1.74 -15.89
C VAL A 33 14.86 0.40 -15.16
N HIS A 34 15.62 -0.61 -15.57
CA HIS A 34 15.62 -1.90 -14.90
C HIS A 34 16.10 -1.79 -13.44
N ALA A 35 17.18 -1.05 -13.19
CA ALA A 35 17.67 -0.81 -11.82
C ALA A 35 16.59 -0.13 -10.96
N LEU A 36 15.92 0.90 -11.48
CA LEU A 36 14.84 1.58 -10.77
C LEU A 36 13.64 0.67 -10.49
N GLN A 37 13.30 -0.24 -11.41
CA GLN A 37 12.23 -1.22 -11.19
C GLN A 37 12.55 -2.16 -10.02
N VAL A 38 13.80 -2.58 -9.88
CA VAL A 38 14.26 -3.41 -8.76
C VAL A 38 14.15 -2.64 -7.44
N GLU A 39 14.70 -1.42 -7.37
CA GLU A 39 14.63 -0.58 -6.16
C GLU A 39 13.19 -0.29 -5.74
N LEU A 40 12.31 -0.02 -6.70
CA LEU A 40 10.88 0.18 -6.44
C LEU A 40 10.22 -1.09 -5.88
N GLY A 41 10.58 -2.26 -6.41
CA GLY A 41 10.12 -3.55 -5.92
C GLY A 41 10.56 -3.82 -4.47
N GLU A 42 11.83 -3.56 -4.15
CA GLU A 42 12.36 -3.70 -2.80
C GLU A 42 11.69 -2.75 -1.81
N LEU A 43 11.53 -1.47 -2.21
CA LEU A 43 10.87 -0.48 -1.37
C LEU A 43 9.41 -0.85 -1.08
N LYS A 44 8.69 -1.36 -2.09
CA LYS A 44 7.33 -1.89 -1.93
C LYS A 44 7.30 -3.07 -0.96
N GLY A 45 8.30 -3.96 -1.04
CA GLY A 45 8.46 -5.07 -0.11
C GLY A 45 8.62 -4.60 1.34
N ARG A 46 9.58 -3.68 1.58
CA ARG A 46 9.82 -3.09 2.91
C ARG A 46 8.57 -2.38 3.45
N LEU A 47 7.87 -1.63 2.62
CA LEU A 47 6.63 -0.96 3.04
C LEU A 47 5.55 -1.97 3.44
N THR A 48 5.42 -3.06 2.69
CA THR A 48 4.46 -4.14 3.00
C THR A 48 4.78 -4.80 4.33
N GLU A 49 6.07 -5.06 4.60
CA GLU A 49 6.53 -5.59 5.88
C GLU A 49 6.22 -4.65 7.04
N VAL A 50 6.49 -3.35 6.88
CA VAL A 50 6.18 -2.33 7.90
C VAL A 50 4.67 -2.28 8.17
N ILE A 51 3.82 -2.28 7.13
CA ILE A 51 2.36 -2.34 7.30
C ILE A 51 1.95 -3.60 8.07
N SER A 52 2.50 -4.76 7.72
CA SER A 52 2.23 -6.02 8.42
C SER A 52 2.67 -6.00 9.89
N ASN A 53 3.82 -5.40 10.17
CA ASN A 53 4.30 -5.20 11.54
C ASN A 53 3.37 -4.30 12.34
N CYS A 54 2.97 -3.16 11.76
CA CYS A 54 2.02 -2.25 12.36
C CYS A 54 0.65 -2.92 12.60
N ASP A 55 0.13 -3.69 11.65
CA ASP A 55 -1.12 -4.44 11.83
C ASP A 55 -1.03 -5.48 12.95
N SER A 56 0.12 -6.15 13.05
CA SER A 56 0.38 -7.11 14.13
C SER A 56 0.43 -6.40 15.49
N LEU A 57 1.02 -5.20 15.55
CA LEU A 57 0.98 -4.35 16.73
C LEU A 57 -0.45 -3.90 17.05
N CYS A 58 -1.24 -3.47 16.07
CA CYS A 58 -2.64 -3.11 16.24
C CYS A 58 -3.46 -4.26 16.83
N LYS A 59 -3.27 -5.48 16.33
CA LYS A 59 -3.91 -6.70 16.87
C LYS A 59 -3.54 -6.94 18.33
N ARG A 60 -2.26 -6.80 18.67
CA ARG A 60 -1.80 -6.96 20.05
C ARG A 60 -2.39 -5.90 20.98
N ILE A 61 -2.44 -4.64 20.55
CA ILE A 61 -3.10 -3.57 21.31
C ILE A 61 -4.58 -3.88 21.50
N ALA A 62 -5.27 -4.38 20.47
CA ALA A 62 -6.69 -4.73 20.57
C ALA A 62 -6.98 -5.87 21.56
N LEU A 63 -6.01 -6.76 21.79
CA LEU A 63 -6.13 -7.90 22.71
C LEU A 63 -5.69 -7.57 24.15
N GLU A 64 -4.54 -6.92 24.29
CA GLU A 64 -3.81 -6.80 25.55
C GLU A 64 -3.59 -5.34 25.99
N GLY A 65 -4.04 -4.37 25.18
CA GLY A 65 -3.82 -2.96 25.43
C GLY A 65 -4.75 -2.38 26.52
N PRO A 66 -4.40 -1.23 27.11
CA PRO A 66 -5.30 -0.47 27.97
C PRO A 66 -6.60 -0.09 27.25
N GLU A 67 -7.75 -0.12 27.93
CA GLU A 67 -9.09 0.21 27.39
C GLU A 67 -9.13 1.44 26.45
N PRO A 68 -8.51 2.60 26.78
CA PRO A 68 -8.53 3.76 25.90
C PRO A 68 -7.86 3.52 24.54
N LEU A 69 -6.82 2.69 24.52
CA LEU A 69 -6.06 2.37 23.30
C LEU A 69 -6.77 1.31 22.47
N ARG A 70 -7.44 0.34 23.11
CA ARG A 70 -8.25 -0.67 22.41
C ARG A 70 -9.36 -0.05 21.57
N ALA A 71 -9.99 1.03 22.08
CA ALA A 71 -11.06 1.74 21.39
C ALA A 71 -10.58 2.62 20.21
N SER A 72 -9.29 2.98 20.19
CA SER A 72 -8.72 3.92 19.20
C SER A 72 -7.88 3.25 18.12
N VAL A 73 -7.47 1.99 18.30
CA VAL A 73 -6.52 1.34 17.39
C VAL A 73 -7.21 0.81 16.13
N ARG A 74 -6.68 1.15 14.95
CA ARG A 74 -7.14 0.65 13.65
C ARG A 74 -5.95 0.08 12.88
N PRO A 75 -6.06 -1.14 12.32
CA PRO A 75 -5.05 -1.68 11.41
C PRO A 75 -4.83 -0.75 10.21
N PHE A 76 -3.60 -0.67 9.73
CA PHE A 76 -3.19 0.15 8.60
C PHE A 76 -3.71 -0.42 7.27
N SER A 77 -4.01 -1.72 7.22
CA SER A 77 -4.65 -2.38 6.08
C SER A 77 -6.18 -2.29 6.06
N ALA A 78 -6.82 -1.76 7.11
CA ALA A 78 -8.28 -1.61 7.13
C ALA A 78 -8.68 -0.47 6.20
N SER A 79 -9.53 -0.76 5.21
CA SER A 79 -10.12 0.25 4.33
C SER A 79 -10.91 1.29 5.16
N ALA A 80 -10.81 2.56 4.78
CA ALA A 80 -11.45 3.68 5.47
C ALA A 80 -12.99 3.53 5.59
N ASP A 81 -13.61 2.71 4.73
CA ASP A 81 -15.06 2.50 4.69
C ASP A 81 -15.65 1.66 5.83
N ASP A 82 -14.82 1.13 6.73
CA ASP A 82 -15.26 0.28 7.86
C ASP A 82 -15.66 1.09 9.12
N ASP A 83 -15.99 2.37 8.96
CA ASP A 83 -16.53 3.22 10.04
C ASP A 83 -18.03 2.96 10.23
N LYS A 84 -18.37 1.82 10.85
CA LYS A 84 -19.64 1.70 11.57
C LYS A 84 -19.37 1.82 13.07
N PRO A 85 -19.84 2.88 13.74
CA PRO A 85 -19.67 3.00 15.19
C PRO A 85 -20.48 1.90 15.88
N ALA A 86 -19.79 1.01 16.59
CA ALA A 86 -20.40 0.07 17.50
C ALA A 86 -20.84 0.81 18.78
N ALA A 87 -22.13 1.18 18.85
CA ALA A 87 -22.86 1.51 20.08
C ALA A 87 -24.36 1.55 19.74
N ASN A 88 -25.30 0.92 20.45
CA ASN A 88 -25.30 0.22 21.71
C ASN A 88 -26.56 -0.69 21.76
N SER A 89 -26.44 -1.93 22.26
CA SER A 89 -27.60 -2.68 22.75
C SER A 89 -27.54 -2.64 24.27
N SER A 90 -28.17 -1.63 24.87
CA SER A 90 -28.42 -1.63 26.31
C SER A 90 -29.73 -2.37 26.59
N SER A 91 -29.63 -3.69 26.74
CA SER A 91 -30.63 -4.49 27.44
C SER A 91 -30.46 -4.22 28.95
N GLY A 92 -31.26 -3.29 29.48
CA GLY A 92 -31.37 -3.02 30.91
C GLY A 92 -32.65 -3.67 31.43
N VAL A 93 -32.48 -4.82 32.10
CA VAL A 93 -33.50 -5.51 32.90
C VAL A 93 -33.87 -4.61 34.07
N GLU A 94 -35.16 -4.29 34.26
CA GLU A 94 -35.65 -3.78 35.54
C GLU A 94 -36.75 -4.68 36.10
N VAL A 95 -36.56 -4.97 37.38
CA VAL A 95 -37.02 -6.13 38.15
C VAL A 95 -38.42 -5.88 38.71
N THR A 96 -39.25 -6.92 38.67
CA THR A 96 -40.53 -7.00 39.40
C THR A 96 -40.30 -6.89 40.91
N ASN A 97 -41.02 -5.99 41.60
CA ASN A 97 -41.42 -6.25 42.98
C ASN A 97 -42.78 -5.64 43.34
N ALA A 98 -43.57 -6.42 44.06
CA ALA A 98 -44.96 -6.16 44.42
C ALA A 98 -45.09 -5.51 45.80
N GLY A 99 -46.16 -4.71 45.96
CA GLY A 99 -46.92 -4.59 47.21
C GLY A 99 -46.54 -3.47 48.18
N GLN A 100 -47.36 -2.41 48.21
CA GLN A 100 -47.79 -1.82 49.49
C GLN A 100 -49.17 -1.15 49.34
N VAL A 101 -50.05 -1.47 50.30
CA VAL A 101 -51.46 -1.07 50.40
C VAL A 101 -51.63 0.06 51.43
N SER A 102 -52.79 0.74 51.38
CA SER A 102 -53.41 1.64 52.40
C SER A 102 -53.08 3.14 52.25
N GLY A 103 -54.00 4.11 52.29
CA GLY A 103 -55.44 4.15 52.57
C GLY A 103 -55.92 5.63 52.58
N GLU A 104 -57.22 5.83 52.35
CA GLU A 104 -58.13 6.94 52.75
C GLU A 104 -57.64 8.40 52.81
N THR A 105 -58.29 9.29 52.04
CA THR A 105 -59.44 10.12 52.47
C THR A 105 -60.23 10.59 51.25
#